data_AF-A0A9Q3EQF4-F1
#
_entry.id   AF-A0A9Q3EQF4-F1
#
_cell.length_a   1.000
_cell.length_b   1.000
_cell.length_c   1.000
_cell.angle_alpha   90.00
_cell.angle_beta   90.00
_cell.angle_gamma   90.00
#
_symmetry.space_group_name_H-M   'P 1'
#
loop_
_entity.id
_entity.type
_entity.pdbx_description
1 polymer ?
#
loop_
_entity_poly.entity_id
_entity_poly.type
_entity_poly.pdbx_seq_one_letter_code
_entity_poly.pdbx_strand_id
1 'polypeptide(L)'
;MRQDCGKHLLTWWKEQVISNWKKDCWRLKMENSFEESISNIERDSPMSWFLKQKDRLTSLHPDMSEAMIHKRILRKCGGDLENSIRSRCIEPCSTEDFINALEEIKTRTKIGRN
;
A
#
# COMPACT_ATOMS: atom_id res chain seq x y z
N MET A 1 -36.52 24.07 3.85
CA MET A 1 -36.81 22.86 3.07
C MET A 1 -36.19 21.68 3.78
N ARG A 2 -36.98 20.80 4.40
CA ARG A 2 -36.48 19.54 4.95
C ARG A 2 -36.52 18.53 3.80
N GLN A 3 -35.36 17.97 3.43
CA GLN A 3 -35.29 16.91 2.44
C GLN A 3 -36.17 15.72 2.88
N ASP A 4 -36.84 15.13 1.91
CA ASP A 4 -37.83 14.08 2.03
C ASP A 4 -37.14 12.75 2.40
N CYS A 5 -36.70 12.62 3.66
CA CYS A 5 -36.05 11.41 4.17
C CYS A 5 -37.12 10.32 4.37
N GLY A 6 -37.50 9.57 3.33
CA GLY A 6 -38.44 8.45 3.53
C GLY A 6 -39.04 7.69 2.34
N LYS A 7 -38.71 7.99 1.07
CA LYS A 7 -39.43 7.42 -0.09
C LYS A 7 -38.75 6.25 -0.81
N HIS A 8 -37.92 5.47 -0.12
CA HIS A 8 -37.28 4.29 -0.73
C HIS A 8 -37.83 2.99 -0.16
N LEU A 9 -38.08 2.00 -1.03
CA LEU A 9 -38.51 0.67 -0.61
C LEU A 9 -37.47 0.03 0.32
N LEU A 10 -37.92 -0.86 1.19
CA LEU A 10 -37.05 -1.62 2.10
C LEU A 10 -35.94 -2.37 1.36
N THR A 11 -36.19 -2.82 0.13
CA THR A 11 -35.20 -3.45 -0.75
C THR A 11 -34.05 -2.51 -1.08
N TRP A 12 -34.35 -1.26 -1.44
CA TRP A 12 -33.35 -0.23 -1.70
C TRP A 12 -32.49 0.04 -0.47
N TRP A 13 -33.10 0.18 0.71
CA TRP A 13 -32.33 0.37 1.96
C TRP A 13 -31.44 -0.83 2.27
N LYS A 14 -31.93 -2.05 2.09
CA LYS A 14 -31.12 -3.27 2.24
C LYS A 14 -29.94 -3.29 1.28
N GLU A 15 -30.15 -2.94 0.02
CA GLU A 15 -29.10 -2.86 -1.00
C GLU A 15 -28.05 -1.80 -0.65
N GLN A 16 -28.46 -0.61 -0.20
CA GLN A 16 -27.54 0.44 0.23
C GLN A 16 -26.71 0.00 1.43
N VAL A 17 -27.34 -0.60 2.44
CA VAL A 17 -26.64 -1.10 3.63
C VAL A 17 -25.63 -2.19 3.25
N ILE A 18 -26.05 -3.17 2.44
CA ILE A 18 -25.15 -4.25 1.98
C ILE A 18 -24.01 -3.68 1.12
N SER A 19 -24.30 -2.74 0.23
CA SER A 19 -23.30 -2.10 -0.64
C SER A 19 -22.27 -1.33 0.20
N ASN A 20 -22.73 -0.52 1.16
CA ASN A 20 -21.86 0.25 2.04
C ASN A 20 -21.05 -0.67 2.95
N TRP A 21 -21.67 -1.66 3.60
CA TRP A 21 -20.94 -2.64 4.41
C TRP A 21 -19.91 -3.43 3.60
N LYS A 22 -20.23 -3.86 2.37
CA LYS A 22 -19.26 -4.55 1.52
C LYS A 22 -18.07 -3.65 1.18
N LYS A 23 -18.31 -2.37 0.92
CA LYS A 23 -17.25 -1.37 0.68
C LYS A 23 -16.40 -1.17 1.94
N ASP A 24 -17.03 -1.05 3.11
CA ASP A 24 -16.32 -0.87 4.39
C ASP A 24 -15.50 -2.11 4.75
N CYS A 25 -16.06 -3.31 4.63
CA CYS A 25 -15.34 -4.56 4.84
C CYS A 25 -14.16 -4.73 3.86
N TRP A 26 -14.34 -4.38 2.58
CA TRP A 26 -13.24 -4.41 1.61
C TRP A 26 -12.14 -3.42 1.98
N ARG A 27 -12.52 -2.19 2.37
CA ARG A 27 -11.59 -1.14 2.76
C ARG A 27 -10.77 -1.56 3.98
N LEU A 28 -11.44 -2.05 5.04
CA LEU A 28 -10.77 -2.58 6.24
C LEU A 28 -9.84 -3.73 5.90
N LYS A 29 -10.26 -4.65 5.01
CA LYS A 29 -9.41 -5.74 4.55
C LYS A 29 -8.15 -5.24 3.83
N MET A 30 -8.28 -4.21 2.98
CA MET A 30 -7.15 -3.62 2.27
C MET A 30 -6.21 -2.88 3.23
N GLU A 31 -6.75 -2.12 4.18
CA GLU A 31 -5.99 -1.44 5.24
C GLU A 31 -5.20 -2.46 6.07
N ASN A 32 -5.86 -3.48 6.60
CA ASN A 32 -5.19 -4.55 7.35
C ASN A 32 -4.13 -5.28 6.51
N SER A 33 -4.44 -5.57 5.25
CA SER A 33 -3.51 -6.23 4.33
C SER A 33 -2.25 -5.40 4.07
N PHE A 34 -2.37 -4.07 4.02
CA PHE A 34 -1.24 -3.17 3.93
C PHE A 34 -0.51 -3.08 5.27
N GLU A 35 -1.24 -3.00 6.38
CA GLU A 35 -0.66 -2.86 7.71
C GLU A 35 0.21 -4.05 8.12
N GLU A 36 -0.28 -5.27 7.88
CA GLU A 36 0.40 -6.55 8.16
C GLU A 36 1.52 -6.86 7.16
N SER A 37 1.60 -6.13 6.04
CA SER A 37 2.58 -6.39 4.99
C SER A 37 3.96 -5.84 5.37
N ILE A 38 4.76 -6.65 6.03
CA ILE A 38 6.18 -6.38 6.29
C ILE A 38 7.01 -6.82 5.06
N SER A 39 7.99 -6.01 4.67
CA SER A 39 8.90 -6.39 3.58
C SER A 39 9.81 -7.54 4.02
N ASN A 40 9.75 -8.68 3.32
CA ASN A 40 10.76 -9.73 3.47
C ASN A 40 11.59 -9.82 2.19
N ILE A 41 12.68 -9.07 2.15
CA ILE A 41 13.56 -8.97 0.97
C ILE A 41 14.12 -10.30 0.49
N GLU A 42 14.28 -11.27 1.39
CA GLU A 42 14.83 -12.57 1.01
C GLU A 42 13.80 -13.42 0.26
N ARG A 43 12.52 -13.33 0.66
CA ARG A 43 11.44 -14.18 0.15
C ARG A 43 10.68 -13.54 -1.00
N ASP A 44 10.43 -12.23 -0.91
CA ASP A 44 9.56 -11.54 -1.85
C ASP A 44 10.34 -11.02 -3.06
N SER A 45 9.70 -10.95 -4.23
CA SER A 45 10.20 -10.12 -5.33
C SER A 45 9.97 -8.65 -4.96
N PRO A 46 11.02 -7.82 -4.83
CA PRO A 46 10.89 -6.40 -4.53
C PRO A 46 9.89 -5.67 -5.42
N MET A 47 9.98 -5.88 -6.73
CA MET A 47 9.05 -5.28 -7.70
C MET A 47 7.60 -5.69 -7.42
N SER A 48 7.33 -6.99 -7.31
CA SER A 48 5.96 -7.49 -7.09
C SER A 48 5.39 -7.01 -5.75
N TRP A 49 6.19 -7.05 -4.69
CA TRP A 49 5.79 -6.60 -3.36
C TRP A 49 5.48 -5.10 -3.36
N PHE A 50 6.37 -4.29 -3.94
CA PHE A 50 6.21 -2.84 -4.01
C PHE A 50 4.95 -2.46 -4.78
N LEU A 51 4.76 -3.03 -5.98
CA LEU A 51 3.59 -2.74 -6.81
C LEU A 51 2.28 -3.13 -6.12
N LYS A 52 2.26 -4.24 -5.37
CA LYS A 52 1.10 -4.64 -4.58
C LYS A 52 0.78 -3.65 -3.47
N GLN A 53 1.79 -3.08 -2.81
CA GLN A 53 1.56 -2.04 -1.80
C GLN A 53 1.11 -0.72 -2.42
N LYS A 54 1.70 -0.34 -3.56
CA LYS A 54 1.29 0.83 -4.33
C LYS A 54 -0.19 0.72 -4.73
N ASP A 55 -0.59 -0.41 -5.29
CA ASP A 55 -1.98 -0.68 -5.72
C ASP A 55 -2.99 -0.59 -4.56
N ARG A 56 -2.64 -1.15 -3.39
CA ARG A 56 -3.46 -1.03 -2.18
C ARG A 56 -3.63 0.42 -1.75
N LEU A 57 -2.54 1.19 -1.72
CA LEU A 57 -2.57 2.59 -1.30
C LEU A 57 -3.31 3.48 -2.30
N THR A 58 -3.12 3.29 -3.61
CA THR A 58 -3.87 4.04 -4.63
C THR A 58 -5.36 3.69 -4.61
N SER A 59 -5.70 2.43 -4.31
CA SER A 59 -7.09 2.00 -4.17
C SER A 59 -7.77 2.56 -2.92
N LEU A 60 -7.04 2.70 -1.81
CA LEU A 60 -7.53 3.26 -0.55
C LEU A 60 -7.56 4.80 -0.55
N HIS A 61 -6.61 5.41 -1.23
CA HIS A 61 -6.35 6.85 -1.24
C HIS A 61 -6.00 7.33 -2.65
N PRO A 62 -6.99 7.47 -3.55
CA PRO A 62 -6.75 7.82 -4.95
C PRO A 62 -6.08 9.19 -5.12
N ASP A 63 -6.30 10.12 -4.18
CA ASP A 63 -5.74 11.47 -4.21
C ASP A 63 -4.35 11.57 -3.57
N MET A 64 -3.77 10.45 -3.13
CA MET A 64 -2.46 10.43 -2.48
C MET A 64 -1.33 10.65 -3.50
N SER A 65 -0.43 11.57 -3.20
CA SER A 65 0.74 11.80 -4.06
C SER A 65 1.68 10.59 -4.06
N GLU A 66 2.37 10.39 -5.19
CA GLU A 66 3.32 9.28 -5.35
C GLU A 66 4.42 9.31 -4.27
N ALA A 67 4.94 10.50 -3.94
CA ALA A 67 5.91 10.67 -2.87
C ALA A 67 5.38 10.22 -1.50
N MET A 68 4.09 10.47 -1.20
CA MET A 68 3.47 10.02 0.04
C MET A 68 3.26 8.50 0.05
N ILE A 69 2.89 7.91 -1.09
CA ILE A 69 2.82 6.46 -1.28
C ILE A 69 4.18 5.83 -0.99
N HIS A 70 5.25 6.35 -1.60
CA HIS A 70 6.62 5.87 -1.36
C HIS A 70 7.03 5.96 0.10
N LYS A 71 6.73 7.09 0.77
CA LYS A 71 6.99 7.26 2.21
C LYS A 71 6.27 6.23 3.06
N ARG A 72 5.01 5.91 2.74
CA ARG A 72 4.24 4.88 3.46
C ARG A 72 4.80 3.48 3.23
N ILE A 73 5.21 3.16 2.00
CA ILE A 73 5.84 1.86 1.68
C ILE A 73 7.21 1.76 2.36
N LEU A 74 8.00 2.83 2.37
CA LEU A 74 9.31 2.88 3.03
C LEU A 74 9.21 2.56 4.52
N ARG A 75 8.17 3.05 5.21
CA ARG A 75 7.92 2.69 6.62
C ARG A 75 7.61 1.22 6.84
N LYS A 76 7.15 0.48 5.82
CA LYS A 76 6.93 -0.98 5.90
C LYS A 76 8.20 -1.80 5.76
N CYS A 77 9.28 -1.19 5.29
CA CYS A 77 10.60 -1.81 5.28
C CYS A 77 11.21 -1.86 6.69
N GLY A 78 11.10 -0.75 7.44
CA GLY A 78 11.56 -0.65 8.83
C GLY A 78 13.07 -0.82 9.03
N GLY A 79 13.57 -0.37 10.19
CA GLY A 79 14.92 -0.65 10.68
C GLY A 79 16.05 -0.37 9.68
N ASP A 80 16.98 -1.31 9.57
CA ASP A 80 18.15 -1.19 8.69
C ASP A 80 17.79 -1.17 7.22
N LEU A 81 16.68 -1.81 6.84
CA LEU A 81 16.25 -1.82 5.47
C LEU A 81 15.75 -0.44 5.03
N GLU A 82 14.94 0.20 5.86
CA GLU A 82 14.47 1.57 5.62
C GLU A 82 15.65 2.53 5.44
N ASN A 83 16.66 2.44 6.32
CA ASN A 83 17.87 3.26 6.24
C ASN A 83 18.69 2.96 4.97
N SER A 84 18.80 1.69 4.60
CA SER A 84 19.51 1.26 3.39
C SER A 84 18.85 1.75 2.10
N ILE A 85 17.52 1.85 2.07
CA ILE A 85 16.79 2.42 0.94
C ILE A 85 16.98 3.94 0.91
N ARG A 86 16.85 4.63 2.05
CA ARG A 86 17.06 6.08 2.14
C ARG A 86 18.43 6.52 1.66
N SER A 87 19.48 5.74 1.93
CA SER A 87 20.84 6.07 1.47
C SER A 87 21.01 5.96 -0.05
N ARG A 88 20.08 5.31 -0.75
CA ARG A 88 20.12 5.06 -2.21
C ARG A 88 19.08 5.88 -2.98
N CYS A 89 17.97 6.22 -2.34
CA CYS A 89 16.87 6.97 -2.91
C CYS A 89 16.87 8.41 -2.37
N ILE A 90 17.34 9.37 -3.17
CA ILE A 90 17.24 10.80 -2.85
C ILE A 90 15.81 11.25 -3.15
N GLU A 91 15.11 11.84 -2.18
CA GLU A 91 13.75 12.35 -2.40
C GLU A 91 13.77 13.64 -3.27
N PRO A 92 12.82 13.80 -4.22
CA PRO A 92 11.81 12.83 -4.65
C PRO A 92 12.41 11.71 -5.51
N CYS A 93 12.09 10.47 -5.15
CA CYS A 93 12.57 9.26 -5.82
C CYS A 93 11.46 8.71 -6.72
N SER A 94 11.79 8.19 -7.91
CA SER A 94 10.79 7.52 -8.74
C SER A 94 10.41 6.14 -8.20
N THR A 95 9.28 5.58 -8.66
CA THR A 95 8.92 4.18 -8.35
C THR A 95 10.01 3.22 -8.82
N GLU A 96 10.63 3.48 -9.98
CA GLU A 96 11.67 2.64 -10.55
C GLU A 96 12.94 2.68 -9.70
N ASP A 97 13.38 3.87 -9.30
CA ASP A 97 14.55 4.06 -8.42
C ASP A 97 14.36 3.34 -7.08
N PHE A 98 13.14 3.38 -6.52
CA PHE A 98 12.84 2.67 -5.27
C PHE A 98 12.95 1.15 -5.43
N ILE A 99 12.38 0.61 -6.51
CA ILE A 99 12.44 -0.82 -6.81
C ILE A 99 13.89 -1.24 -7.07
N ASN A 100 14.65 -0.45 -7.82
CA ASN A 100 16.06 -0.70 -8.10
C ASN A 100 16.89 -0.73 -6.80
N ALA A 101 16.64 0.21 -5.87
CA ALA A 101 17.30 0.20 -4.57
C ALA A 101 16.98 -1.07 -3.76
N LEU A 102 15.72 -1.53 -3.76
CA LEU A 102 15.35 -2.78 -3.10
C LEU A 102 16.03 -4.01 -3.73
N GLU A 103 16.07 -4.09 -5.06
CA GLU A 103 16.75 -5.19 -5.78
C GLU A 103 18.27 -5.18 -5.54
N GLU A 104 18.89 -4.00 -5.49
CA GLU A 104 20.31 -3.86 -5.16
C GLU A 104 20.60 -4.36 -3.73
N ILE A 105 19.75 -4.00 -2.76
CA ILE A 105 19.89 -4.48 -1.37
C ILE A 105 19.70 -6.00 -1.31
N LYS A 106 18.71 -6.54 -2.02
CA LYS A 106 18.46 -7.98 -2.12
C LYS A 106 19.66 -8.73 -2.68
N THR A 107 20.26 -8.23 -3.75
CA THR A 107 21.41 -8.87 -4.42
C THR A 107 22.67 -8.79 -3.55
N ARG A 108 22.98 -7.63 -2.95
CA ARG A 108 24.13 -7.47 -2.04
C ARG A 108 24.05 -8.35 -0.80
N THR A 109 22.86 -8.50 -0.22
CA THR A 109 22.65 -9.35 0.98
C THR A 109 22.85 -10.84 0.67
N LYS A 110 22.66 -11.26 -0.58
CA LYS A 110 22.99 -12.63 -1.03
C LYS A 110 24.49 -12.84 -1.23
N ILE A 111 25.21 -11.82 -1.71
CA ILE A 111 26.64 -11.91 -2.00
C ILE A 111 27.48 -12.12 -0.71
N GLY A 112 27.03 -11.61 0.44
CA GLY A 112 27.72 -11.80 1.72
C GLY A 112 27.46 -13.14 2.44
N ARG A 113 26.70 -14.07 1.84
CA ARG A 113 26.37 -15.38 2.43
C ARG A 113 27.08 -16.59 1.79
N ASN A 114 28.00 -16.36 0.86
CA ASN A 114 28.88 -17.39 0.30
C ASN A 114 30.25 -17.40 0.96
#